data_AF-L1NZN0-F1
#
_entry.id   AF-L1NZN0-F1
#
_cell.length_a   1.000
_cell.length_b   1.000
_cell.length_c   1.000
_cell.angle_alpha   90.00
_cell.angle_beta   90.00
_cell.angle_gamma   90.00
#
_symmetry.space_group_name_H-M   'P 1'
#
loop_
_entity.id
_entity.type
_entity.pdbx_description
1 polymer ?
#
loop_
_entity_poly.entity_id
_entity_poly.type
_entity_poly.pdbx_seq_one_letter_code
_entity_poly.pdbx_strand_id
1 'polypeptide(L)'
;MKTFNFYCDESCHLENDNFPYMLIGYVSSAYNQVKLHTEKIKQLKKDYHIPYELKWNHLSKSAMELYKELIDYFFATDLQYRAIVIDKNQLKHQQFQQTHDDFYYKMYYQLIQKKLSPEYNYNIYLDIKDTRSAQKVNGLKDYLNNNFVSIRNLQNIRSYESELMQLTDIITGALSYYLRKENKVIAKNKIVDRIAQHAGQALNQSSPRSEQKFNLFFIDLK
;
A
#
# COMPACT_ATOMS: atom_id res chain seq x y z
N MET A 1 -4.50 -10.70 -23.00
CA MET A 1 -5.02 -9.88 -21.88
C MET A 1 -3.86 -9.20 -21.17
N LYS A 2 -4.01 -7.93 -20.78
CA LYS A 2 -2.99 -7.21 -19.99
C LYS A 2 -2.87 -7.83 -18.59
N THR A 3 -1.72 -7.68 -17.96
CA THR A 3 -1.45 -8.15 -16.60
C THR A 3 -0.97 -6.99 -15.75
N PHE A 4 -1.49 -6.87 -14.53
CA PHE A 4 -1.08 -5.87 -13.55
C PHE A 4 -0.55 -6.55 -12.29
N ASN A 5 0.49 -5.95 -11.70
CA ASN A 5 1.08 -6.40 -10.44
C ASN A 5 0.70 -5.43 -9.33
N PHE A 6 0.19 -5.94 -8.22
CA PHE A 6 -0.10 -5.18 -7.00
C PHE A 6 0.87 -5.60 -5.91
N TYR A 7 1.60 -4.65 -5.34
CA TYR A 7 2.52 -4.86 -4.23
C TYR A 7 1.92 -4.22 -2.99
N CYS A 8 1.56 -5.04 -2.01
CA CYS A 8 0.78 -4.64 -0.85
C CYS A 8 1.65 -4.57 0.40
N ASP A 9 1.38 -3.56 1.22
CA ASP A 9 1.89 -3.46 2.60
C ASP A 9 0.84 -2.73 3.45
N GLU A 10 1.04 -2.74 4.76
CA GLU A 10 0.09 -2.16 5.70
C GLU A 10 0.81 -1.39 6.82
N SER A 11 0.09 -0.42 7.39
CA SER A 11 0.57 0.37 8.51
C SER A 11 -0.46 0.34 9.63
N CYS A 12 0.03 0.22 10.88
CA CYS A 12 -0.80 0.22 12.09
C CYS A 12 -1.92 -0.83 12.03
N HIS A 13 -1.61 -2.05 11.59
CA HIS A 13 -2.61 -3.08 11.34
C HIS A 13 -2.95 -3.95 12.54
N LEU A 14 -2.21 -3.86 13.64
CA LEU A 14 -2.47 -4.66 14.83
C LEU A 14 -3.64 -4.07 15.61
N GLU A 15 -4.54 -4.89 16.15
CA GLU A 15 -5.71 -4.40 16.90
C GLU A 15 -5.31 -3.46 18.05
N ASN A 16 -4.30 -3.86 18.82
CA ASN A 16 -3.92 -3.22 20.09
C ASN A 16 -2.63 -2.39 20.01
N ASP A 17 -2.34 -1.74 18.87
CA ASP A 17 -1.18 -0.85 18.71
C ASP A 17 -1.43 0.60 19.17
N ASN A 18 -2.63 0.90 19.68
CA ASN A 18 -3.09 2.23 20.13
C ASN A 18 -3.08 3.32 19.05
N PHE A 19 -3.01 2.95 17.77
CA PHE A 19 -3.14 3.90 16.67
C PHE A 19 -4.58 3.98 16.16
N PRO A 20 -5.10 5.18 15.88
CA PRO A 20 -6.50 5.39 15.52
C PRO A 20 -6.85 4.82 14.15
N TYR A 21 -5.89 4.76 13.23
CA TYR A 21 -6.11 4.31 11.86
C TYR A 21 -5.27 3.09 11.53
N MET A 22 -5.89 2.13 10.85
CA MET A 22 -5.24 1.04 10.13
C MET A 22 -5.28 1.33 8.64
N LEU A 23 -4.16 1.15 7.96
CA LEU A 23 -4.07 1.35 6.51
C LEU A 23 -3.58 0.06 5.85
N ILE A 24 -4.27 -0.36 4.79
CA ILE A 24 -3.75 -1.37 3.86
C ILE A 24 -3.67 -0.70 2.50
N GLY A 25 -2.49 -0.74 1.88
CA GLY A 25 -2.26 -0.08 0.60
C GLY A 25 -1.52 -0.97 -0.39
N TYR A 26 -1.56 -0.56 -1.65
CA TYR A 26 -0.71 -1.15 -2.68
C TYR A 26 -0.19 -0.09 -3.65
N VAL A 27 1.00 -0.34 -4.19
CA VAL A 27 1.45 0.23 -5.47
C VAL A 27 1.19 -0.79 -6.58
N SER A 28 0.64 -0.33 -7.70
CA SER A 28 0.41 -1.15 -8.89
C SER A 28 1.16 -0.68 -10.12
N SER A 29 1.57 -1.66 -10.93
CA SER A 29 2.27 -1.47 -12.21
C SER A 29 1.71 -2.40 -13.27
N ALA A 30 1.73 -1.98 -14.53
CA ALA A 30 1.60 -2.94 -15.64
C ALA A 30 2.78 -3.93 -15.59
N TYR A 31 2.52 -5.22 -15.80
CA TYR A 31 3.52 -6.29 -15.65
C TYR A 31 4.77 -6.06 -16.53
N ASN A 32 4.57 -5.57 -17.76
CA ASN A 32 5.66 -5.29 -18.69
C ASN A 32 6.52 -4.07 -18.29
N GLN A 33 6.07 -3.22 -17.37
CA GLN A 33 6.81 -2.05 -16.87
C GLN A 33 7.53 -2.32 -15.54
N VAL A 34 7.25 -3.45 -14.87
CA VAL A 34 7.84 -3.76 -13.55
C VAL A 34 9.36 -3.72 -13.59
N LYS A 35 9.99 -4.30 -14.62
CA LYS A 35 11.45 -4.28 -14.77
C LYS A 35 11.99 -2.86 -14.92
N LEU A 36 11.33 -2.02 -15.73
CA LEU A 36 11.70 -0.62 -15.90
C LEU A 36 11.69 0.12 -14.56
N HIS A 37 10.59 0.01 -13.79
CA HIS A 37 10.50 0.71 -12.52
C HIS A 37 11.48 0.19 -11.49
N THR A 38 11.69 -1.12 -11.44
CA THR A 38 12.65 -1.75 -10.53
C THR A 38 14.06 -1.22 -10.79
N GLU A 39 14.51 -1.19 -12.04
CA GLU A 39 15.85 -0.71 -12.36
C GLU A 39 16.00 0.80 -12.15
N LYS A 40 14.96 1.61 -12.41
CA LYS A 40 15.01 3.04 -12.10
C LYS A 40 15.09 3.31 -10.60
N ILE A 41 14.31 2.60 -9.77
CA ILE A 41 14.38 2.76 -8.30
C ILE A 41 15.75 2.31 -7.77
N LYS A 42 16.29 1.19 -8.27
CA LYS A 42 17.66 0.76 -7.93
C LYS A 42 18.71 1.79 -8.34
N GLN A 43 18.56 2.44 -9.50
CA GLN A 43 19.47 3.49 -9.93
C GLN A 43 19.41 4.69 -8.99
N LEU A 44 18.21 5.16 -8.63
CA LEU A 44 18.04 6.24 -7.65
C LEU A 44 18.73 5.87 -6.32
N LYS A 45 18.49 4.67 -5.81
CA LYS A 45 19.16 4.16 -4.60
C LYS A 45 20.70 4.22 -4.70
N LYS A 46 21.27 3.88 -5.85
CA LYS A 46 22.73 3.97 -6.10
C LYS A 46 23.20 5.42 -6.15
N ASP A 47 22.49 6.30 -6.85
CA ASP A 47 22.85 7.72 -7.00
C ASP A 47 22.95 8.43 -5.64
N TYR A 48 22.06 8.07 -4.71
CA TYR A 48 22.07 8.56 -3.33
C TYR A 48 22.94 7.74 -2.36
N HIS A 49 23.67 6.73 -2.83
CA HIS A 49 24.54 5.86 -2.02
C HIS A 49 23.79 5.07 -0.92
N ILE A 50 22.55 4.65 -1.21
CA ILE A 50 21.66 3.89 -0.33
C ILE A 50 21.20 2.61 -1.07
N PRO A 51 22.09 1.63 -1.34
CA PRO A 51 21.76 0.45 -2.14
C PRO A 51 20.94 -0.61 -1.38
N TYR A 52 20.65 -0.38 -0.10
CA TYR A 52 19.95 -1.31 0.78
C TYR A 52 18.43 -1.10 0.77
N GLU A 53 17.70 -1.98 1.45
CA GLU A 53 16.25 -1.92 1.57
C GLU A 53 15.77 -0.62 2.24
N LEU A 54 14.83 0.06 1.60
CA LEU A 54 14.20 1.26 2.13
C LEU A 54 13.01 0.89 3.01
N LYS A 55 12.88 1.57 4.14
CA LYS A 55 11.77 1.42 5.09
C LYS A 55 11.35 2.76 5.64
N TRP A 56 10.05 3.03 5.72
CA TRP A 56 9.51 4.27 6.30
C TRP A 56 10.01 4.52 7.72
N ASN A 57 10.14 3.47 8.52
CA ASN A 57 10.62 3.57 9.90
C ASN A 57 12.12 3.91 9.99
N HIS A 58 12.89 3.67 8.94
CA HIS A 58 14.32 3.98 8.85
C HIS A 58 14.60 5.30 8.13
N LEU A 59 13.58 6.07 7.75
CA LEU A 59 13.77 7.37 7.12
C LEU A 59 14.54 8.32 8.03
N SER A 60 15.77 8.63 7.62
CA SER A 60 16.69 9.55 8.28
C SER A 60 16.79 10.87 7.51
N LYS A 61 17.48 11.86 8.10
CA LYS A 61 17.77 13.14 7.42
C LYS A 61 18.62 12.95 6.17
N SER A 62 19.57 12.01 6.17
CA SER A 62 20.46 11.76 5.02
C SER A 62 19.77 11.06 3.86
N ALA A 63 18.74 10.24 4.13
CA ALA A 63 17.96 9.56 3.09
C ALA A 63 16.80 10.41 2.53
N MET A 64 16.54 11.59 3.12
CA MET A 64 15.36 12.40 2.82
C MET A 64 15.23 12.77 1.34
N GLU A 65 16.32 13.17 0.67
CA GLU A 65 16.27 13.57 -0.74
C GLU A 65 15.96 12.39 -1.67
N LEU A 66 16.52 11.20 -1.40
CA LEU A 66 16.14 9.97 -2.12
C LEU A 66 14.64 9.70 -1.99
N TYR A 67 14.08 9.81 -0.79
CA TYR A 67 12.66 9.54 -0.57
C TYR A 67 11.77 10.55 -1.30
N LYS A 68 12.17 11.83 -1.35
CA LYS A 68 11.45 12.84 -2.15
C LYS A 68 11.49 12.48 -3.63
N GLU A 69 12.65 12.09 -4.15
CA GLU A 69 12.78 11.72 -5.57
C GLU A 69 11.99 10.45 -5.90
N LEU A 70 11.87 9.50 -4.96
CA LEU A 70 11.00 8.33 -5.12
C LEU A 70 9.51 8.72 -5.18
N ILE A 71 9.07 9.68 -4.36
CA ILE A 71 7.72 10.23 -4.44
C ILE A 71 7.50 10.95 -5.77
N ASP A 72 8.45 11.77 -6.21
CA ASP A 72 8.37 12.46 -7.50
C ASP A 72 8.31 11.49 -8.66
N TYR A 73 9.16 10.47 -8.64
CA TYR A 73 9.17 9.40 -9.62
C TYR A 73 7.85 8.62 -9.61
N PHE A 74 7.31 8.28 -8.44
CA PHE A 74 5.99 7.67 -8.32
C PHE A 74 4.97 8.55 -9.04
N PHE A 75 4.86 9.84 -8.72
CA PHE A 75 3.86 10.72 -9.32
C PHE A 75 4.06 10.99 -10.81
N ALA A 76 5.30 10.97 -11.30
CA ALA A 76 5.64 11.23 -12.71
C ALA A 76 5.47 10.02 -13.65
N THR A 77 5.22 8.82 -13.15
CA THR A 77 5.11 7.59 -13.96
C THR A 77 3.68 7.04 -14.03
N ASP A 78 3.49 5.88 -14.66
CA ASP A 78 2.21 5.15 -14.72
C ASP A 78 1.91 4.31 -13.47
N LEU A 79 2.80 4.30 -12.48
CA LEU A 79 2.54 3.68 -11.18
C LEU A 79 1.29 4.28 -10.52
N GLN A 80 0.49 3.44 -9.87
CA GLN A 80 -0.71 3.87 -9.16
C GLN A 80 -0.63 3.43 -7.71
N TYR A 81 -1.24 4.18 -6.81
CA TYR A 81 -1.39 3.83 -5.40
C TYR A 81 -2.85 3.80 -5.02
N ARG A 82 -3.23 2.80 -4.23
CA ARG A 82 -4.53 2.77 -3.56
C ARG A 82 -4.36 2.34 -2.11
N ALA A 83 -5.10 2.98 -1.22
CA ALA A 83 -5.23 2.56 0.17
C ALA A 83 -6.70 2.45 0.59
N ILE A 84 -6.97 1.49 1.48
CA ILE A 84 -8.14 1.49 2.35
C ILE A 84 -7.70 1.99 3.72
N VAL A 85 -8.41 2.98 4.25
CA VAL A 85 -8.15 3.60 5.55
C VAL A 85 -9.31 3.25 6.47
N ILE A 86 -8.98 2.63 7.60
CA ILE A 86 -9.93 2.12 8.59
C ILE A 86 -9.73 2.89 9.88
N ASP A 87 -10.79 3.53 10.38
CA ASP A 87 -10.84 4.08 11.74
C ASP A 87 -11.13 2.94 12.73
N LYS A 88 -10.16 2.62 13.59
CA LYS A 88 -10.26 1.50 14.54
C LYS A 88 -11.34 1.71 15.59
N ASN A 89 -11.74 2.95 15.86
CA ASN A 89 -12.84 3.23 16.79
C ASN A 89 -14.20 2.74 16.27
N GLN A 90 -14.28 2.40 14.98
CA GLN A 90 -15.48 1.87 14.35
C GLN A 90 -15.50 0.34 14.26
N LEU A 91 -14.47 -0.34 14.77
CA LEU A 91 -14.40 -1.81 14.74
C LEU A 91 -15.48 -2.41 15.65
N LYS A 92 -16.27 -3.33 15.09
CA LYS A 92 -17.35 -4.03 15.79
C LYS A 92 -17.17 -5.55 15.72
N HIS A 93 -16.01 -6.07 16.14
CA HIS A 93 -15.66 -7.49 16.04
C HIS A 93 -16.71 -8.41 16.68
N GLN A 94 -17.14 -8.09 17.90
CA GLN A 94 -18.14 -8.88 18.64
C GLN A 94 -19.50 -8.92 17.93
N GLN A 95 -19.97 -7.78 17.40
CA GLN A 95 -21.26 -7.70 16.70
C GLN A 95 -21.29 -8.59 15.45
N PHE A 96 -20.18 -8.66 14.71
CA PHE A 96 -20.07 -9.44 13.48
C PHE A 96 -19.48 -10.84 13.68
N GLN A 97 -19.27 -11.26 14.94
CA GLN A 97 -18.69 -12.57 15.29
C GLN A 97 -17.43 -12.91 14.48
N GLN A 98 -16.51 -11.94 14.37
CA GLN A 98 -15.30 -12.08 13.54
C GLN A 98 -14.04 -11.78 14.35
N THR A 99 -12.95 -12.46 14.04
CA THR A 99 -11.63 -12.11 14.58
C THR A 99 -11.06 -10.86 13.91
N HIS A 100 -10.01 -10.27 14.49
CA HIS A 100 -9.28 -9.19 13.83
C HIS A 100 -8.63 -9.65 12.52
N ASP A 101 -8.13 -10.89 12.48
CA ASP A 101 -7.60 -11.50 11.25
C ASP A 101 -8.69 -11.67 10.17
N ASP A 102 -9.91 -12.08 10.53
CA ASP A 102 -11.02 -12.14 9.55
C ASP A 102 -11.33 -10.77 8.97
N PHE A 103 -11.39 -9.74 9.82
CA PHE A 103 -11.59 -8.36 9.40
C PHE A 103 -10.45 -7.90 8.48
N TYR A 104 -9.21 -8.21 8.83
CA TYR A 104 -8.01 -7.89 8.07
C TYR A 104 -8.10 -8.39 6.62
N TYR A 105 -8.41 -9.66 6.42
CA TYR A 105 -8.54 -10.23 5.07
C TYR A 105 -9.78 -9.71 4.31
N LYS A 106 -10.88 -9.39 5.02
CA LYS A 106 -12.03 -8.68 4.42
C LYS A 106 -11.63 -7.30 3.90
N MET A 107 -10.76 -6.57 4.60
CA MET A 107 -10.27 -5.27 4.15
C MET A 107 -9.34 -5.39 2.94
N TYR A 108 -8.49 -6.42 2.88
CA TYR A 108 -7.74 -6.74 1.66
C TYR A 108 -8.66 -7.00 0.46
N TYR A 109 -9.72 -7.79 0.66
CA TYR A 109 -10.72 -8.02 -0.38
C TYR A 109 -11.35 -6.71 -0.85
N GLN A 110 -11.79 -5.84 0.07
CA GLN A 110 -12.38 -4.52 -0.25
C GLN A 110 -11.40 -3.58 -0.97
N LEU A 111 -10.13 -3.61 -0.59
CA LEU A 111 -9.06 -2.83 -1.23
C LEU A 111 -8.91 -3.22 -2.70
N ILE A 112 -8.84 -4.52 -2.97
CA ILE A 112 -8.45 -5.09 -4.28
C ILE A 112 -9.66 -5.19 -5.22
N GLN A 113 -10.77 -5.80 -4.78
CA GLN A 113 -11.91 -6.17 -5.63
C GLN A 113 -12.42 -5.01 -6.49
N LYS A 114 -12.46 -3.79 -5.94
CA LYS A 114 -13.00 -2.60 -6.64
C LYS A 114 -12.12 -2.08 -7.78
N LYS A 115 -10.89 -2.57 -7.92
CA LYS A 115 -9.95 -2.20 -8.99
C LYS A 115 -9.64 -3.36 -9.93
N LEU A 116 -10.33 -4.50 -9.76
CA LEU A 116 -10.24 -5.63 -10.67
C LEU A 116 -11.20 -5.43 -11.86
N SER A 117 -10.74 -5.82 -13.04
CA SER A 117 -11.50 -5.89 -14.29
C SER A 117 -11.39 -7.30 -14.86
N PRO A 118 -12.49 -7.90 -15.34
CA PRO A 118 -12.46 -9.22 -15.96
C PRO A 118 -11.64 -9.26 -17.27
N GLU A 119 -11.30 -8.11 -17.84
CA GLU A 119 -10.49 -8.00 -19.07
C GLU A 119 -8.97 -8.19 -18.82
N TYR A 120 -8.55 -8.20 -17.55
CA TYR A 120 -7.15 -8.21 -17.15
C TYR A 120 -6.81 -9.40 -16.25
N ASN A 121 -5.50 -9.64 -16.13
CA ASN A 121 -4.93 -10.59 -15.19
C ASN A 121 -4.20 -9.83 -14.09
N TYR A 122 -4.10 -10.45 -12.92
CA TYR A 122 -3.49 -9.83 -11.77
C TYR A 122 -2.51 -10.76 -11.07
N ASN A 123 -1.39 -10.19 -10.65
CA ASN A 123 -0.46 -10.78 -9.68
C ASN A 123 -0.49 -9.92 -8.42
N ILE A 124 -0.74 -10.52 -7.27
CA ILE A 124 -0.85 -9.83 -6.00
C ILE A 124 0.25 -10.35 -5.07
N TYR A 125 1.00 -9.42 -4.50
CA TYR A 125 2.13 -9.71 -3.63
C TYR A 125 1.89 -9.04 -2.28
N LEU A 126 1.86 -9.83 -1.21
CA LEU A 126 1.66 -9.34 0.15
C LEU A 126 3.00 -9.36 0.89
N ASP A 127 3.31 -8.35 1.70
CA ASP A 127 4.50 -8.41 2.56
C ASP A 127 4.34 -9.51 3.63
N ILE A 128 5.37 -10.33 3.82
CA ILE A 128 5.39 -11.37 4.85
C ILE A 128 5.39 -10.71 6.22
N LYS A 129 4.37 -11.02 7.03
CA LYS A 129 4.38 -10.80 8.49
C LYS A 129 4.28 -12.14 9.21
N ASP A 130 4.97 -12.25 10.34
CA ASP A 130 5.20 -13.52 11.05
C ASP A 130 3.92 -14.22 11.54
N THR A 131 2.78 -13.55 11.53
CA THR A 131 1.49 -14.05 12.03
C THR A 131 0.51 -14.55 10.95
N ARG A 132 0.86 -14.50 9.66
CA ARG A 132 -0.13 -14.73 8.58
C ARG A 132 -0.12 -16.15 8.03
N SER A 133 -1.21 -16.87 8.22
CA SER A 133 -1.35 -18.24 7.72
C SER A 133 -1.57 -18.29 6.21
N ALA A 134 -0.87 -19.20 5.53
CA ALA A 134 -1.04 -19.48 4.09
C ALA A 134 -2.50 -19.85 3.74
N GLN A 135 -3.25 -20.41 4.68
CA GLN A 135 -4.66 -20.75 4.51
C GLN A 135 -5.54 -19.51 4.24
N LYS A 136 -5.34 -18.41 4.97
CA LYS A 136 -6.13 -17.18 4.76
C LYS A 136 -5.78 -16.49 3.44
N VAL A 137 -4.51 -16.56 3.04
CA VAL A 137 -4.01 -16.07 1.75
C VAL A 137 -4.67 -16.83 0.59
N ASN A 138 -4.78 -18.16 0.68
CA ASN A 138 -5.51 -18.96 -0.29
C ASN A 138 -7.00 -18.63 -0.30
N GLY A 139 -7.63 -18.49 0.88
CA GLY A 139 -9.03 -18.07 0.97
C GLY A 139 -9.29 -16.72 0.30
N LEU A 140 -8.40 -15.74 0.48
CA LEU A 140 -8.49 -14.45 -0.21
C LEU A 140 -8.41 -14.62 -1.73
N LYS A 141 -7.52 -15.48 -2.24
CA LYS A 141 -7.42 -15.79 -3.67
C LYS A 141 -8.73 -16.36 -4.22
N ASP A 142 -9.33 -17.29 -3.49
CA ASP A 142 -10.60 -17.91 -3.88
C ASP A 142 -11.73 -16.87 -3.94
N TYR A 143 -11.85 -16.02 -2.93
CA TYR A 143 -12.85 -14.94 -2.92
C TYR A 143 -12.67 -13.94 -4.06
N LEU A 144 -11.43 -13.59 -4.43
CA LEU A 144 -11.16 -12.67 -5.52
C LEU A 144 -11.45 -13.27 -6.90
N ASN A 145 -11.27 -14.58 -7.07
CA ASN A 145 -11.52 -15.26 -8.35
C ASN A 145 -13.01 -15.56 -8.63
N ASN A 146 -13.88 -15.48 -7.63
CA ASN A 146 -15.32 -15.79 -7.78
C ASN A 146 -16.07 -14.89 -8.79
N ASN A 147 -15.49 -13.78 -9.24
CA ASN A 147 -16.12 -12.79 -10.15
C ASN A 147 -15.55 -12.79 -11.58
N PHE A 148 -15.14 -13.95 -12.11
CA PHE A 148 -14.53 -14.09 -13.46
C PHE A 148 -13.24 -13.28 -13.66
N VAL A 149 -12.61 -12.82 -12.58
CA VAL A 149 -11.30 -12.15 -12.63
C VAL A 149 -10.21 -13.22 -12.59
N SER A 150 -9.14 -13.03 -13.36
CA SER A 150 -7.98 -13.92 -13.34
C SER A 150 -6.89 -13.43 -12.38
N ILE A 151 -6.95 -13.87 -11.12
CA ILE A 151 -5.82 -13.75 -10.18
C ILE A 151 -4.84 -14.90 -10.45
N ARG A 152 -3.80 -14.63 -11.24
CA ARG A 152 -2.78 -15.62 -11.61
C ARG A 152 -1.94 -16.00 -10.41
N ASN A 153 -1.41 -15.00 -9.73
CA ASN A 153 -0.57 -15.17 -8.55
C ASN A 153 -1.11 -14.37 -7.36
N LEU A 154 -1.12 -15.00 -6.19
CA LEU A 154 -1.34 -14.34 -4.91
C LEU A 154 -0.40 -15.02 -3.93
N GLN A 155 0.65 -14.32 -3.50
CA GLN A 155 1.68 -14.89 -2.65
C GLN A 155 2.23 -13.85 -1.67
N ASN A 156 2.81 -14.34 -0.57
CA ASN A 156 3.61 -13.50 0.29
C ASN A 156 5.05 -13.42 -0.24
N ILE A 157 5.67 -12.26 -0.13
CA ILE A 157 7.09 -12.02 -0.42
C ILE A 157 7.70 -11.14 0.67
N ARG A 158 9.02 -11.19 0.84
CA ARG A 158 9.76 -10.29 1.71
C ARG A 158 9.89 -8.93 1.03
N SER A 159 9.69 -7.86 1.77
CA SER A 159 9.84 -6.48 1.31
C SER A 159 11.13 -6.17 0.53
N TYR A 160 12.28 -6.76 0.89
CA TYR A 160 13.54 -6.54 0.18
C TYR A 160 13.57 -7.14 -1.23
N GLU A 161 12.66 -8.05 -1.56
CA GLU A 161 12.56 -8.69 -2.89
C GLU A 161 11.94 -7.75 -3.94
N SER A 162 11.30 -6.64 -3.53
CA SER A 162 10.63 -5.72 -4.46
C SER A 162 10.78 -4.25 -4.07
N GLU A 163 11.32 -3.47 -5.00
CA GLU A 163 11.41 -2.00 -4.88
C GLU A 163 10.02 -1.34 -4.88
N LEU A 164 9.04 -1.91 -5.59
CA LEU A 164 7.67 -1.39 -5.61
C LEU A 164 6.93 -1.64 -4.29
N MET A 165 7.28 -2.71 -3.57
CA MET A 165 6.77 -2.95 -2.23
C MET A 165 7.39 -2.00 -1.21
N GLN A 166 8.70 -1.71 -1.32
CA GLN A 166 9.34 -0.66 -0.53
C GLN A 166 8.69 0.72 -0.78
N LEU A 167 8.34 1.03 -2.03
CA LEU A 167 7.59 2.25 -2.36
C LEU A 167 6.19 2.25 -1.71
N THR A 168 5.56 1.09 -1.60
CA THR A 168 4.27 0.92 -0.90
C THR A 168 4.41 1.19 0.60
N ASP A 169 5.44 0.65 1.26
CA ASP A 169 5.75 0.94 2.67
C ASP A 169 5.94 2.44 2.91
N ILE A 170 6.72 3.11 2.04
CA ILE A 170 7.00 4.55 2.15
C ILE A 170 5.71 5.37 2.07
N ILE A 171 4.88 5.13 1.05
CA ILE A 171 3.65 5.91 0.83
C ILE A 171 2.63 5.62 1.95
N THR A 172 2.43 4.35 2.30
CA THR A 172 1.47 3.95 3.34
C THR A 172 1.90 4.43 4.72
N GLY A 173 3.21 4.37 5.01
CA GLY A 173 3.80 4.90 6.23
C GLY A 173 3.67 6.43 6.35
N ALA A 174 3.88 7.16 5.26
CA ALA A 174 3.68 8.61 5.22
C ALA A 174 2.22 9.00 5.47
N LEU A 175 1.26 8.30 4.86
CA LEU A 175 -0.16 8.51 5.12
C LEU A 175 -0.54 8.22 6.57
N SER A 176 -0.09 7.10 7.13
CA SER A 176 -0.30 6.76 8.54
C SER A 176 0.27 7.83 9.46
N TYR A 177 1.49 8.32 9.19
CA TYR A 177 2.13 9.39 9.95
C TYR A 177 1.31 10.68 9.94
N TYR A 178 0.83 11.08 8.76
CA TYR A 178 -0.04 12.26 8.59
C TYR A 178 -1.36 12.11 9.35
N LEU A 179 -2.04 10.97 9.22
CA LEU A 179 -3.35 10.72 9.86
C LEU A 179 -3.27 10.66 11.38
N ARG A 180 -2.11 10.26 11.93
CA ARG A 180 -1.81 10.34 13.37
C ARG A 180 -1.46 11.73 13.86
N LYS A 181 -1.45 12.73 12.97
CA LYS A 181 -1.07 14.13 13.25
C LYS A 181 0.33 14.25 13.86
N GLU A 182 1.22 13.32 13.51
CA GLU A 182 2.62 13.39 13.93
C GLU A 182 3.36 14.45 13.13
N ASN A 183 4.25 15.19 13.80
CA ASN A 183 5.03 16.26 13.16
C ASN A 183 6.46 16.38 13.70
N LYS A 184 6.91 15.43 14.54
CA LYS A 184 8.19 15.50 15.25
C LYS A 184 9.42 15.30 14.35
N VAL A 185 9.27 14.59 13.23
CA VAL A 185 10.41 14.18 12.39
C VAL A 185 10.38 14.98 11.09
N ILE A 186 11.26 15.97 11.00
CA ILE A 186 11.34 16.89 9.85
C ILE A 186 11.40 16.15 8.51
N ALA A 187 12.21 15.08 8.43
CA ALA A 187 12.31 14.29 7.20
C ALA A 187 10.98 13.66 6.79
N LYS A 188 10.22 13.08 7.73
CA LYS A 188 8.89 12.50 7.49
C LYS A 188 7.88 13.56 7.07
N ASN A 189 7.90 14.72 7.74
CA ASN A 189 7.05 15.86 7.37
C ASN A 189 7.29 16.27 5.92
N LYS A 190 8.56 16.35 5.48
CA LYS A 190 8.89 16.72 4.10
C LYS A 190 8.41 15.72 3.06
N ILE A 191 8.36 14.43 3.39
CA ILE A 191 7.78 13.41 2.48
C ILE A 191 6.26 13.54 2.41
N VAL A 192 5.60 13.77 3.55
CA VAL A 192 4.15 14.02 3.61
C VAL A 192 3.79 15.28 2.81
N ASP A 193 4.52 16.38 3.00
CA ASP A 193 4.34 17.63 2.25
C ASP A 193 4.47 17.37 0.74
N ARG A 194 5.47 16.56 0.34
CA ARG A 194 5.71 16.24 -1.06
C ARG A 194 4.57 15.42 -1.67
N ILE A 195 4.04 14.44 -0.94
CA ILE A 195 2.84 13.69 -1.37
C ILE A 195 1.64 14.63 -1.48
N ALA A 196 1.40 15.49 -0.49
CA ALA A 196 0.28 16.42 -0.49
C ALA A 196 0.33 17.41 -1.68
N GLN A 197 1.52 17.86 -2.06
CA GLN A 197 1.73 18.73 -3.24
C GLN A 197 1.32 18.06 -4.55
N HIS A 198 1.58 16.75 -4.69
CA HIS A 198 1.25 16.01 -5.92
C HIS A 198 -0.15 15.41 -5.92
N ALA A 199 -0.69 15.04 -4.76
CA ALA A 199 -1.92 14.27 -4.66
C ALA A 199 -3.16 15.01 -5.20
N GLY A 200 -3.14 16.34 -5.26
CA GLY A 200 -4.26 17.15 -5.76
C GLY A 200 -5.55 17.04 -4.94
N GLN A 201 -5.48 16.40 -3.75
CA GLN A 201 -6.61 16.16 -2.85
C GLN A 201 -6.13 16.17 -1.39
N ALA A 202 -7.07 16.30 -0.45
CA ALA A 202 -6.77 16.16 0.96
C ALA A 202 -6.46 14.69 1.33
N LEU A 203 -5.49 14.48 2.22
CA LEU A 203 -5.02 13.14 2.61
C LEU A 203 -5.85 12.50 3.73
N ASN A 204 -6.87 13.20 4.24
CA ASN A 204 -7.75 12.78 5.33
C ASN A 204 -9.21 12.51 4.89
N GLN A 205 -9.44 12.30 3.60
CA GLN A 205 -10.77 11.99 3.07
C GLN A 205 -10.70 11.03 1.88
N SER A 206 -11.84 10.41 1.55
CA SER A 206 -11.93 9.54 0.39
C SER A 206 -11.75 10.30 -0.93
N SER A 207 -10.99 9.70 -1.84
CA SER A 207 -10.91 10.13 -3.22
C SER A 207 -12.20 9.85 -3.98
N PRO A 208 -12.48 10.59 -5.07
CA PRO A 208 -13.49 10.20 -6.04
C PRO A 208 -13.24 8.78 -6.57
N ARG A 209 -14.30 8.06 -6.95
CA ARG A 209 -14.18 6.70 -7.50
C ARG A 209 -13.37 6.64 -8.80
N SER A 210 -13.38 7.73 -9.56
CA SER A 210 -12.61 7.89 -10.79
C SER A 210 -11.10 8.06 -10.58
N GLU A 211 -10.66 8.38 -9.36
CA GLU A 211 -9.23 8.59 -9.06
C GLU A 211 -8.44 7.29 -9.25
N GLN A 212 -7.38 7.35 -10.05
CA GLN A 212 -6.53 6.21 -10.40
C GLN A 212 -5.11 6.37 -9.89
N LYS A 213 -4.56 7.58 -9.86
CA LYS A 213 -3.15 7.80 -9.57
C LYS A 213 -2.85 7.58 -8.09
N PHE A 214 -3.64 8.23 -7.23
CA PHE A 214 -3.46 8.21 -5.78
C PHE A 214 -4.83 8.15 -5.10
N ASN A 215 -5.32 6.93 -4.90
CA ASN A 215 -6.70 6.70 -4.47
C ASN A 215 -6.78 6.32 -2.99
N LEU A 216 -7.45 7.14 -2.19
CA LEU A 216 -7.71 6.88 -0.77
C LEU A 216 -9.17 6.48 -0.58
N PHE A 217 -9.40 5.37 0.12
CA PHE A 217 -10.75 4.90 0.45
C PHE A 217 -10.91 4.80 1.96
N PHE A 218 -11.48 5.84 2.58
CA PHE A 218 -11.90 5.81 3.98
C PHE A 218 -13.19 5.02 4.06
N ILE A 219 -13.12 3.81 4.62
CA ILE A 219 -14.28 2.94 4.76
C ILE A 219 -15.13 3.39 5.94
N ASP A 220 -16.45 3.45 5.73
CA ASP A 220 -17.42 3.60 6.81
C ASP A 220 -17.83 2.20 7.27
N LEU A 221 -17.59 1.90 8.56
CA LEU A 221 -17.95 0.61 9.18
C LEU A 221 -19.27 0.67 9.96
N LYS A 222 -20.01 1.79 9.86
CA LYS A 222 -21.27 1.95 10.58
C LYS A 222 -22.36 1.02 10.08
#